data_AF-A0A7V6MP65-F1
#
_entry.id   AF-A0A7V6MP65-F1
#
_cell.length_a   1.000
_cell.length_b   1.000
_cell.length_c   1.000
_cell.angle_alpha   90.00
_cell.angle_beta   90.00
_cell.angle_gamma   90.00
#
_symmetry.space_group_name_H-M   'P 1'
#
loop_
_entity.id
_entity.type
_entity.pdbx_description
1 polymer ?
#
loop_
_entity_poly.entity_id
_entity_poly.type
_entity_poly.pdbx_seq_one_letter_code
_entity_poly.pdbx_strand_id
1 'polypeptide(L)'
;MKFDRQKVTELARREIMAGKPREDVFMDIYSSYNDPSLHEPIARIVQYIPEPERIKKYGIINSIFMVLLAAINIACILTFENLYLTILPLILLCLVATRQLRHYHWITFCGGLAIIISVTMLITGEPGGQGKPFAECGLAVVTGVIFILFGIYMPKLLTPDYKVVEETTTDSDGNTVTKKKIVF
;
A
#
# COMPACT_ATOMS: atom_id res chain seq x y z
N MET A 1 33.55 -6.64 5.03
CA MET A 1 32.74 -7.35 4.00
C MET A 1 32.32 -6.32 2.96
N LYS A 2 32.34 -6.61 1.64
CA LYS A 2 31.86 -5.64 0.63
C LYS A 2 30.32 -5.64 0.66
N PHE A 3 29.70 -4.47 0.74
CA PHE A 3 28.23 -4.38 0.76
C PHE A 3 27.65 -4.83 -0.58
N ASP A 4 26.80 -5.86 -0.54
CA ASP A 4 26.08 -6.39 -1.69
C ASP A 4 24.59 -6.35 -1.40
N ARG A 5 23.90 -5.42 -2.08
CA ARG A 5 22.49 -5.14 -1.86
C ARG A 5 21.60 -6.36 -2.10
N GLN A 6 21.92 -7.21 -3.08
CA GLN A 6 21.10 -8.37 -3.40
C GLN A 6 21.19 -9.42 -2.29
N LYS A 7 22.42 -9.73 -1.85
CA LYS A 7 22.64 -10.69 -0.76
C LYS A 7 22.02 -10.24 0.55
N VAL A 8 22.14 -8.95 0.89
CA VAL A 8 21.51 -8.38 2.09
C VAL A 8 19.98 -8.48 2.01
N THR A 9 19.40 -8.26 0.83
CA THR A 9 17.95 -8.39 0.62
C THR A 9 17.47 -9.83 0.76
N GLU A 10 18.20 -10.80 0.21
CA GLU A 10 17.87 -12.22 0.32
C GLU A 10 17.97 -12.74 1.76
N LEU A 11 19.02 -12.35 2.48
CA LEU A 11 19.22 -12.69 3.88
C LEU A 11 18.10 -12.11 4.74
N ALA A 12 17.86 -10.80 4.63
CA ALA A 12 16.79 -10.13 5.37
C ALA A 12 15.41 -10.76 5.07
N ARG A 13 15.15 -11.10 3.80
CA ARG A 13 13.89 -11.75 3.41
C ARG A 13 13.75 -13.11 4.06
N ARG A 14 14.80 -13.92 4.08
CA ARG A 14 14.79 -15.26 4.69
C ARG A 14 14.47 -15.19 6.19
N GLU A 15 15.17 -14.32 6.91
CA GLU A 15 15.01 -14.17 8.35
C GLU A 15 13.63 -13.61 8.73
N ILE A 16 13.14 -12.59 8.02
CA ILE A 16 11.79 -12.02 8.26
C ILE A 16 10.69 -13.03 7.94
N MET A 17 10.85 -13.83 6.88
CA MET A 17 9.90 -14.90 6.55
C MET A 17 9.94 -16.06 7.54
N ALA A 18 11.06 -16.28 8.22
CA ALA A 18 11.18 -17.23 9.33
C ALA A 18 10.50 -16.75 10.62
N GLY A 19 9.97 -15.52 10.64
CA GLY A 19 9.26 -14.93 11.78
C GLY A 19 10.13 -14.07 12.69
N LYS A 20 11.36 -13.76 12.29
CA LYS A 20 12.24 -12.89 13.09
C LYS A 20 11.78 -11.42 13.01
N PRO A 21 11.77 -10.67 14.12
CA PRO A 21 11.45 -9.25 14.12
C PRO A 21 12.37 -8.44 13.21
N ARG A 22 11.83 -7.43 12.53
CA ARG A 22 12.60 -6.54 11.65
C ARG A 22 13.76 -5.84 12.35
N GLU A 23 13.56 -5.43 13.61
CA GLU A 23 14.59 -4.78 14.42
C GLU A 23 15.80 -5.71 14.64
N ASP A 24 15.55 -6.97 14.99
CA ASP A 24 16.62 -7.95 15.20
C ASP A 24 17.37 -8.24 13.89
N VAL A 25 16.64 -8.40 12.77
CA VAL A 25 17.23 -8.61 11.45
C VAL A 25 18.07 -7.41 11.02
N PHE A 26 17.63 -6.19 11.31
CA PHE A 26 18.40 -4.97 11.06
C PHE A 26 19.70 -4.96 11.88
N MET A 27 19.64 -5.24 13.18
CA MET A 27 20.81 -5.23 14.06
C MET A 27 21.84 -6.31 13.68
N ASP A 28 21.39 -7.51 13.29
CA ASP A 28 22.27 -8.59 12.85
C ASP A 28 23.01 -8.25 11.55
N ILE A 29 22.31 -7.65 10.59
CA ILE A 29 22.92 -7.23 9.32
C ILE A 29 23.87 -6.05 9.58
N TYR A 30 23.45 -5.06 10.36
CA TYR A 30 24.27 -3.89 10.66
C TYR A 30 25.56 -4.25 11.38
N SER A 31 25.50 -5.12 12.40
CA SER A 31 26.68 -5.58 13.17
C SER A 31 27.71 -6.33 12.30
N SER A 32 27.27 -6.99 11.23
CA SER A 32 28.13 -7.70 10.28
C SER A 32 28.97 -6.76 9.39
N TYR A 33 28.52 -5.52 9.18
CA TYR A 33 29.25 -4.51 8.39
C TYR A 33 29.92 -3.44 9.26
N ASN A 34 29.30 -3.06 10.38
CA ASN A 34 29.77 -2.06 11.34
C ASN A 34 30.15 -0.70 10.70
N ASP A 35 29.48 -0.34 9.61
CA ASP A 35 29.72 0.89 8.85
C ASP A 35 28.53 1.86 9.01
N PRO A 36 28.72 3.05 9.60
CA PRO A 36 27.67 4.06 9.76
C PRO A 36 26.99 4.47 8.45
N SER A 37 27.70 4.41 7.33
CA SER A 37 27.16 4.79 6.01
C SER A 37 26.10 3.80 5.50
N LEU A 38 26.12 2.56 5.99
CA LEU A 38 25.20 1.50 5.58
C LEU A 38 23.93 1.43 6.44
N HIS A 39 23.85 2.24 7.50
CA HIS A 39 22.71 2.27 8.42
C HIS A 39 21.38 2.54 7.70
N GLU A 40 21.32 3.56 6.85
CA GLU A 40 20.11 3.93 6.11
C GLU A 40 19.80 2.98 4.92
N PRO A 41 20.79 2.57 4.09
CA PRO A 41 20.58 1.57 3.05
C PRO A 41 20.01 0.25 3.58
N ILE A 42 20.55 -0.28 4.69
CA ILE A 42 20.09 -1.54 5.29
C ILE A 42 18.67 -1.38 5.84
N ALA A 43 18.39 -0.29 6.55
CA ALA A 43 17.05 -0.02 7.08
C ALA A 43 15.98 0.03 5.98
N ARG A 44 16.30 0.67 4.86
CA ARG A 44 15.40 0.74 3.70
C ARG A 44 15.13 -0.64 3.10
N ILE A 45 16.14 -1.52 3.04
CA ILE A 45 15.96 -2.90 2.56
C ILE A 45 15.01 -3.67 3.49
N VAL A 46 15.26 -3.61 4.79
CA VAL A 46 14.46 -4.30 5.82
C VAL A 46 13.01 -3.79 5.84
N GLN A 47 12.81 -2.48 5.71
CA GLN A 47 11.49 -1.84 5.68
C GLN A 47 10.59 -2.39 4.57
N TYR A 48 11.13 -2.54 3.35
CA TYR A 48 10.37 -2.97 2.18
C TYR A 48 10.07 -4.47 2.15
N ILE A 49 10.56 -5.24 3.12
CA ILE A 49 10.25 -6.68 3.23
C ILE A 49 9.03 -6.85 4.13
N PRO A 50 7.86 -7.24 3.59
CA PRO A 50 6.65 -7.40 4.39
C PRO A 50 6.76 -8.60 5.33
N GLU A 51 6.27 -8.43 6.56
CA GLU A 51 6.20 -9.50 7.56
C GLU A 51 5.09 -10.51 7.23
N PRO A 52 5.25 -11.80 7.55
CA PRO A 52 4.27 -12.83 7.23
C PRO A 52 2.90 -12.56 7.86
N GLU A 53 2.84 -12.03 9.07
CA GLU A 53 1.58 -11.65 9.72
C GLU A 53 0.86 -10.51 8.97
N ARG A 54 1.62 -9.53 8.49
CA ARG A 54 1.10 -8.41 7.70
C ARG A 54 0.63 -8.87 6.33
N ILE A 55 1.34 -9.79 5.69
CA ILE A 55 0.89 -10.43 4.44
C ILE A 55 -0.46 -11.12 4.65
N LYS A 56 -0.64 -11.85 5.75
CA LYS A 56 -1.92 -12.51 6.07
C LYS A 56 -3.05 -11.51 6.30
N LYS A 57 -2.81 -10.47 7.12
CA LYS A 57 -3.80 -9.41 7.40
C LYS A 57 -4.18 -8.66 6.13
N TYR A 58 -3.19 -8.33 5.30
CA TYR A 58 -3.40 -7.72 4.00
C TYR A 58 -4.20 -8.63 3.06
N GLY A 59 -3.89 -9.93 3.02
CA GLY A 59 -4.64 -10.89 2.21
C GLY A 59 -6.13 -10.86 2.54
N ILE A 60 -6.48 -10.86 3.83
CA ILE A 60 -7.87 -10.76 4.30
C ILE A 60 -8.51 -9.44 3.85
N ILE A 61 -7.84 -8.30 4.06
CA ILE A 61 -8.37 -6.99 3.66
C ILE A 61 -8.52 -6.87 2.14
N ASN A 62 -7.57 -7.40 1.37
CA ASN A 62 -7.64 -7.45 -0.08
C ASN A 62 -8.82 -8.30 -0.56
N SER A 63 -9.05 -9.47 0.06
CA SER A 63 -10.19 -10.33 -0.26
C SER A 63 -11.53 -9.64 0.02
N ILE A 64 -11.67 -8.98 1.18
CA ILE A 64 -12.89 -8.22 1.52
C ILE A 64 -13.14 -7.14 0.46
N PHE A 65 -12.08 -6.42 0.07
CA PHE A 65 -12.17 -5.38 -0.94
C PHE A 65 -12.56 -5.92 -2.32
N MET A 66 -11.98 -7.04 -2.73
CA MET A 66 -12.33 -7.73 -3.98
C MET A 66 -13.81 -8.14 -4.01
N VAL A 67 -14.34 -8.65 -2.90
CA VAL A 67 -15.76 -9.00 -2.77
C VAL A 67 -16.64 -7.76 -2.87
N LEU A 68 -16.26 -6.66 -2.21
CA LEU A 68 -16.98 -5.38 -2.30
C LEU A 68 -16.98 -4.84 -3.74
N LEU A 69 -15.84 -4.89 -4.42
CA LEU A 69 -15.72 -4.44 -5.80
C LEU A 69 -16.54 -5.31 -6.75
N ALA A 70 -16.57 -6.62 -6.52
CA ALA A 70 -17.42 -7.53 -7.28
C ALA A 70 -18.91 -7.22 -7.08
N ALA A 71 -19.33 -6.92 -5.85
CA ALA A 71 -20.71 -6.51 -5.56
C ALA A 71 -21.09 -5.20 -6.26
N ILE A 72 -20.20 -4.20 -6.27
CA ILE A 72 -20.40 -2.93 -6.99
C ILE A 72 -20.50 -3.20 -8.51
N ASN A 73 -19.64 -4.07 -9.06
CA ASN A 73 -19.72 -4.46 -10.46
C ASN A 73 -21.08 -5.10 -10.81
N ILE A 74 -21.55 -6.05 -9.99
CA ILE A 74 -22.85 -6.68 -10.18
C ILE A 74 -23.98 -5.64 -10.11
N ALA A 75 -23.93 -4.73 -9.14
CA ALA A 75 -24.90 -3.63 -9.03
C ALA A 75 -24.88 -2.73 -10.27
N CYS A 76 -23.70 -2.39 -10.81
CA CYS A 76 -23.57 -1.63 -12.05
C CYS A 76 -24.20 -2.37 -13.24
N ILE A 77 -23.96 -3.67 -13.39
CA ILE A 77 -24.54 -4.49 -14.47
C ILE A 77 -26.07 -4.52 -14.38
N LEU A 78 -26.62 -4.63 -13.16
CA LEU A 78 -28.07 -4.69 -12.95
C LEU A 78 -28.77 -3.34 -13.11
N THR A 79 -28.04 -2.23 -12.95
CA THR A 79 -28.62 -0.88 -12.91
C THR A 79 -28.41 -0.10 -14.21
N PHE A 80 -27.32 -0.34 -14.94
CA PHE A 80 -26.94 0.45 -16.11
C PHE A 80 -26.92 -0.39 -17.38
N GLU A 81 -27.64 0.05 -18.40
CA GLU A 81 -27.54 -0.49 -19.77
C GLU A 81 -26.25 -0.02 -20.49
N ASN A 82 -25.58 1.00 -19.94
CA ASN A 82 -24.38 1.58 -20.54
C ASN A 82 -23.13 0.74 -20.27
N LEU A 83 -22.60 0.15 -21.34
CA LEU A 83 -21.39 -0.69 -21.36
C LEU A 83 -20.16 0.02 -20.76
N TYR A 84 -20.05 1.35 -20.90
CA TYR A 84 -18.90 2.12 -20.42
C TYR A 84 -18.82 2.17 -18.87
N LEU A 85 -19.97 2.25 -18.19
CA LEU A 85 -20.05 2.28 -16.72
C LEU A 85 -19.78 0.90 -16.09
N THR A 86 -19.94 -0.18 -16.86
CA THR A 86 -19.65 -1.57 -16.46
C THR A 86 -18.21 -2.00 -16.77
N ILE A 87 -17.59 -1.49 -17.83
CA ILE A 87 -16.20 -1.81 -18.19
C ILE A 87 -15.19 -1.28 -17.16
N LEU A 88 -15.37 -0.05 -16.68
CA LEU A 88 -14.45 0.59 -15.73
C LEU A 88 -14.24 -0.24 -14.45
N PRO A 89 -15.31 -0.63 -13.71
CA PRO A 89 -15.15 -1.42 -12.49
C PRO A 89 -14.66 -2.87 -12.77
N LEU A 90 -14.84 -3.40 -13.98
CA LEU A 90 -14.32 -4.71 -14.40
C LEU A 90 -12.80 -4.69 -14.64
N ILE A 91 -12.29 -3.68 -15.34
CA ILE A 91 -10.84 -3.45 -15.51
C ILE A 91 -10.17 -3.31 -14.14
N LEU A 92 -10.83 -2.64 -13.20
CA LEU A 92 -10.33 -2.42 -11.85
C LEU A 92 -10.32 -3.70 -11.01
N LEU A 93 -11.37 -4.52 -11.12
CA LEU A 93 -11.38 -5.85 -10.50
C LEU A 93 -10.22 -6.71 -11.00
N CYS A 94 -9.93 -6.63 -12.31
CA CYS A 94 -8.79 -7.31 -12.90
C CYS A 94 -7.44 -6.78 -12.37
N LEU A 95 -7.27 -5.45 -12.24
CA LEU A 95 -6.05 -4.85 -11.69
C LEU A 95 -5.81 -5.23 -10.22
N VAL A 96 -6.85 -5.24 -9.40
CA VAL A 96 -6.75 -5.62 -7.97
C VAL A 96 -6.54 -7.14 -7.82
N ALA A 97 -7.12 -7.96 -8.70
CA ALA A 97 -6.92 -9.41 -8.71
C ALA A 97 -5.50 -9.83 -9.11
N THR A 98 -4.90 -9.10 -10.06
CA THR A 98 -3.69 -9.57 -10.75
C THR A 98 -2.39 -8.92 -10.29
N ARG A 99 -2.41 -7.78 -9.58
CA ARG A 99 -1.17 -7.02 -9.31
C ARG A 99 -0.73 -6.95 -7.86
N GLN A 100 0.54 -7.27 -7.68
CA GLN A 100 1.33 -6.98 -6.48
C GLN A 100 1.58 -5.46 -6.34
N LEU A 101 1.27 -4.92 -5.16
CA LEU A 101 1.83 -3.81 -4.37
C LEU A 101 2.44 -2.55 -5.01
N ARG A 102 3.14 -2.67 -6.14
CA ARG A 102 3.94 -1.58 -6.71
C ARG A 102 3.11 -0.55 -7.50
N HIS A 103 1.82 -0.80 -7.71
CA HIS A 103 0.96 0.03 -8.57
C HIS A 103 -0.23 0.64 -7.83
N TYR A 104 -0.22 0.68 -6.50
CA TYR A 104 -1.32 1.27 -5.71
C TYR A 104 -1.57 2.75 -6.03
N HIS A 105 -0.54 3.49 -6.42
CA HIS A 105 -0.69 4.87 -6.92
C HIS A 105 -1.55 4.96 -8.19
N TRP A 106 -1.54 3.94 -9.05
CA TRP A 106 -2.43 3.87 -10.20
C TRP A 106 -3.89 3.65 -9.79
N ILE A 107 -4.13 2.91 -8.71
CA ILE A 107 -5.48 2.73 -8.17
C ILE A 107 -6.01 4.06 -7.60
N THR A 108 -5.18 4.80 -6.86
CA THR A 108 -5.52 6.15 -6.39
C THR A 108 -5.80 7.10 -7.56
N PHE A 109 -4.97 7.05 -8.61
CA PHE A 109 -5.14 7.85 -9.82
C PHE A 109 -6.46 7.53 -10.53
N CYS A 110 -6.77 6.25 -10.75
CA CYS A 110 -8.04 5.81 -11.33
C CYS A 110 -9.25 6.25 -10.49
N GLY A 111 -9.15 6.18 -9.16
CA GLY A 111 -10.17 6.67 -8.24
C GLY A 111 -10.42 8.18 -8.40
N GLY A 112 -9.36 8.97 -8.48
CA GLY A 112 -9.46 10.41 -8.75
C GLY A 112 -10.07 10.71 -10.11
N LEU A 113 -9.68 9.97 -11.15
CA LEU A 113 -10.22 10.11 -12.51
C LEU A 113 -11.72 9.81 -12.56
N ALA A 114 -12.18 8.77 -11.86
CA ALA A 114 -13.60 8.44 -11.75
C ALA A 114 -14.42 9.57 -11.09
N ILE A 115 -13.88 10.20 -10.03
CA ILE A 115 -14.53 11.36 -9.38
C ILE A 115 -14.60 12.54 -10.35
N ILE A 116 -13.50 12.86 -11.04
CA ILE A 116 -13.45 13.98 -11.99
C ILE A 116 -14.47 13.78 -13.11
N ILE A 117 -14.52 12.59 -13.71
CA ILE A 117 -15.50 12.25 -14.75
C ILE A 117 -16.93 12.40 -14.21
N SER A 118 -17.21 11.89 -13.00
CA SER A 118 -18.55 11.99 -12.38
C SER A 118 -18.98 13.44 -12.14
N VAL A 119 -18.08 14.27 -11.63
CA VAL A 119 -18.34 15.70 -11.41
C VAL A 119 -18.52 16.43 -12.74
N THR A 120 -17.74 16.06 -13.76
CA THR A 120 -17.84 16.67 -15.09
C THR A 120 -19.20 16.35 -15.73
N MET A 121 -19.63 15.08 -15.68
CA MET A 121 -20.96 14.66 -16.16
C MET A 121 -22.11 15.37 -15.43
N LEU A 122 -21.96 15.59 -14.12
CA LEU A 122 -22.95 16.34 -13.33
C LEU A 122 -23.04 17.81 -13.75
N ILE A 123 -21.92 18.43 -14.10
CA ILE A 123 -21.84 19.84 -14.51
C ILE A 123 -22.30 20.03 -15.96
N THR A 124 -21.91 19.14 -16.87
CA THR A 124 -22.24 19.25 -18.31
C THR A 124 -23.67 18.82 -18.61
N GLY A 125 -24.36 18.17 -17.66
CA GLY A 125 -25.76 17.77 -17.82
C GLY A 125 -25.96 16.70 -18.89
N GLU A 126 -24.91 15.99 -19.28
CA GLU A 126 -24.97 14.81 -20.13
C GLU A 126 -25.06 13.56 -19.24
N PRO A 127 -26.26 13.10 -18.86
CA PRO A 127 -26.39 11.80 -18.24
C PRO A 127 -26.01 10.75 -19.28
N GLY A 128 -25.14 9.83 -18.87
CA GLY A 128 -24.91 8.60 -19.61
C GLY A 128 -26.16 7.74 -19.56
N GLY A 129 -27.15 8.03 -20.40
CA GLY A 129 -28.37 7.22 -20.58
C GLY A 129 -29.60 7.73 -19.81
N GLN A 130 -30.75 7.10 -20.08
CA GLN A 130 -32.07 7.40 -19.49
C GLN A 130 -32.18 7.08 -17.97
N GLY A 131 -31.07 6.78 -17.30
CA GLY A 131 -31.03 6.46 -15.88
C GLY A 131 -31.12 7.71 -14.99
N LYS A 132 -31.35 7.48 -13.69
CA LYS A 132 -31.39 8.56 -12.67
C LYS A 132 -29.97 9.15 -12.51
N PRO A 133 -29.65 10.34 -13.06
CA PRO A 133 -28.28 10.86 -13.14
C PRO A 133 -27.57 10.95 -11.79
N PHE A 134 -28.32 11.27 -10.74
CA PHE A 134 -27.82 11.35 -9.38
C PHE A 134 -27.37 10.00 -8.82
N ALA A 135 -28.01 8.90 -9.20
CA ALA A 135 -27.65 7.56 -8.74
C ALA A 135 -26.34 7.08 -9.39
N GLU A 136 -26.15 7.37 -10.68
CA GLU A 136 -24.95 6.95 -11.43
C GLU A 136 -23.72 7.76 -11.02
N CYS A 137 -23.87 9.09 -10.95
CA CYS A 137 -22.81 9.96 -10.44
C CYS A 137 -22.48 9.65 -8.98
N GLY A 138 -23.49 9.37 -8.15
CA GLY A 138 -23.31 8.99 -6.75
C GLY A 138 -22.51 7.69 -6.60
N LEU A 139 -22.86 6.66 -7.37
CA LEU A 139 -22.16 5.37 -7.32
C LEU A 139 -20.71 5.48 -7.82
N ALA A 140 -20.47 6.25 -8.88
CA ALA A 140 -19.13 6.47 -9.43
C ALA A 140 -18.24 7.29 -8.48
N VAL A 141 -18.78 8.30 -7.79
CA VAL A 141 -18.06 9.05 -6.75
C VAL A 141 -17.72 8.16 -5.55
N VAL A 142 -18.68 7.39 -5.04
CA VAL A 142 -18.45 6.45 -3.92
C VAL A 142 -17.36 5.45 -4.27
N THR A 143 -17.43 4.90 -5.48
CA THR A 143 -16.42 3.97 -6.01
C THR A 143 -15.04 4.63 -6.12
N GLY A 144 -14.97 5.87 -6.60
CA GLY A 144 -13.73 6.65 -6.68
C GLY A 144 -13.10 6.94 -5.31
N VAL A 145 -13.91 7.29 -4.29
CA VAL A 145 -13.44 7.51 -2.91
C VAL A 145 -12.89 6.22 -2.32
N ILE A 146 -13.59 5.10 -2.49
CA ILE A 146 -13.16 3.78 -2.04
C ILE A 146 -11.78 3.42 -2.66
N PHE A 147 -11.56 3.74 -3.94
CA PHE A 147 -10.27 3.51 -4.60
C PHE A 147 -9.12 4.37 -4.05
N ILE A 148 -9.38 5.65 -3.78
CA ILE A 148 -8.36 6.53 -3.20
C ILE A 148 -7.94 6.01 -1.82
N LEU A 149 -8.92 5.69 -0.97
CA LEU A 149 -8.66 5.14 0.36
C LEU A 149 -7.85 3.84 0.28
N PHE A 150 -8.21 2.95 -0.65
CA PHE A 150 -7.50 1.69 -0.85
C PHE A 150 -6.05 1.89 -1.30
N GLY A 151 -5.83 2.75 -2.28
CA GLY A 151 -4.48 3.03 -2.80
C GLY A 151 -3.54 3.68 -1.76
N ILE A 152 -4.09 4.37 -0.76
CA ILE A 152 -3.32 4.96 0.34
C ILE A 152 -3.13 3.97 1.50
N TYR A 153 -4.18 3.23 1.86
CA TYR A 153 -4.20 2.41 3.08
C TYR A 153 -3.44 1.08 2.89
N MET A 154 -3.59 0.43 1.73
CA MET A 154 -2.99 -0.88 1.48
C MET A 154 -1.46 -0.89 1.54
N PRO A 155 -0.73 0.07 0.95
CA PRO A 155 0.72 0.15 1.09
C PRO A 155 1.17 0.31 2.55
N LYS A 156 0.49 1.20 3.31
CA LYS A 156 0.82 1.47 4.72
C LYS A 156 0.59 0.27 5.62
N LEU A 157 -0.41 -0.55 5.31
CA LEU A 157 -0.73 -1.74 6.10
C LEU A 157 0.30 -2.86 5.89
N LEU A 158 0.84 -2.98 4.67
CA LEU A 158 1.81 -4.02 4.34
C LEU A 158 3.25 -3.65 4.73
N THR A 159 3.67 -2.42 4.44
CA THR A 159 5.03 -1.91 4.70
C THR A 159 4.93 -0.51 5.31
N PRO A 160 4.74 -0.40 6.63
CA PRO A 160 4.74 0.90 7.29
C PRO A 160 6.12 1.56 7.20
N ASP A 161 6.13 2.89 7.33
CA ASP A 161 7.37 3.66 7.43
C ASP A 161 8.05 3.41 8.77
N TYR A 162 9.37 3.22 8.74
CA TYR A 162 10.16 3.17 9.96
C TYR A 162 10.31 4.59 10.53
N LYS A 163 10.41 4.70 11.85
CA LYS A 163 10.69 5.96 12.55
C LYS A 163 12.13 5.95 13.04
N VAL A 164 12.82 7.06 12.84
CA VAL A 164 14.10 7.31 13.49
C VAL A 164 13.79 7.97 14.83
N VAL A 165 14.11 7.28 15.92
CA VAL A 165 13.98 7.78 17.28
C VAL A 165 15.39 8.06 17.81
N GLU A 166 15.63 9.25 18.32
CA GLU A 166 16.89 9.57 18.99
C GLU A 166 16.78 9.13 20.45
N GLU A 167 17.49 8.05 20.81
CA GLU A 167 17.62 7.62 22.20
C GLU A 167 18.87 8.26 22.78
N THR A 168 18.70 9.12 23.78
CA THR A 168 19.79 9.66 24.59
C THR A 168 20.08 8.66 25.70
N THR A 169 21.21 7.98 25.60
CA THR A 169 21.69 7.04 26.62
C THR A 169 22.88 7.63 27.33
N THR A 170 22.97 7.46 28.65
CA THR A 170 24.14 7.89 29.42
C THR A 170 25.14 6.74 29.43
N ASP A 171 26.35 6.98 28.91
CA ASP A 171 27.43 6.00 28.96
C ASP A 171 27.90 5.78 30.40
N SER A 172 28.66 4.71 30.62
CA SER A 172 29.27 4.33 31.90
C SER A 172 30.13 5.45 32.49
N ASP A 173 30.65 6.34 31.63
CA ASP A 173 31.44 7.52 31.99
C ASP A 173 30.59 8.78 32.28
N GLY A 174 29.25 8.67 32.32
CA GLY A 174 28.35 9.78 32.61
C GLY A 174 28.05 10.72 31.44
N ASN A 175 28.61 10.45 30.26
CA ASN A 175 28.40 11.25 29.05
C ASN A 175 27.07 10.89 28.38
N THR A 176 26.28 11.88 28.01
CA THR A 176 25.06 11.69 27.20
C THR A 176 25.45 11.39 25.75
N VAL A 177 25.15 10.17 25.31
CA VAL A 177 25.34 9.70 23.93
C VAL A 177 23.97 9.60 23.26
N THR A 178 23.71 10.46 22.29
CA THR A 178 22.52 10.39 21.43
C THR A 178 22.76 9.38 20.33
N LYS A 179 22.04 8.24 20.35
CA LYS A 179 22.06 7.23 19.29
C LYS A 179 20.78 7.31 18.49
N LYS A 180 20.91 7.32 17.15
CA LYS A 180 19.77 7.20 16.24
C LYS A 180 19.36 5.73 16.20
N LYS A 181 18.17 5.43 16.70
CA LYS A 181 17.55 4.10 16.66
C LYS A 181 16.46 4.07 15.60
N ILE A 182 16.41 3.02 14.81
CA ILE A 182 15.36 2.81 13.82
C ILE A 182 14.34 1.86 14.43
N VAL A 183 13.08 2.29 14.47
CA VAL A 183 11.93 1.54 14.99
C VAL A 183 10.99 1.26 13.82
N PHE A 184 10.64 -0.01 13.61
CA PHE A 184 9.88 -0.50 12.43
C PHE A 184 8.37 -0.68 12.67
#